data_AF-A0A969E164-F1
#
_entry.id   AF-A0A969E164-F1
#
_cell.length_a   1.000
_cell.length_b   1.000
_cell.length_c   1.000
_cell.angle_alpha   90.00
_cell.angle_beta   90.00
_cell.angle_gamma   90.00
#
_symmetry.space_group_name_H-M   'P 1'
#
loop_
_entity.id
_entity.type
_entity.pdbx_description
1 polymer ?
#
loop_
_entity_poly.entity_id
_entity_poly.type
_entity_poly.pdbx_seq_one_letter_code
_entity_poly.pdbx_strand_id
1 'polypeptide(L)'
;MFHDIVKEMQQNGEVDEMSHYPSLRKYDLPADFKFILLNSRISVDDDITTFEQFIVRSYRILKKVSNPPAQDFGLDLANVEQELVPINVANIKEFDLQREY
;
A
#
# COMPACT_ATOMS: atom_id res chain seq x y z
N MET A 1 4.89 -13.82 13.71
CA MET A 1 4.96 -13.38 12.30
C MET A 1 5.46 -11.96 12.15
N PHE A 2 4.76 -10.92 12.66
CA PHE A 2 5.23 -9.52 12.59
C PHE A 2 6.67 -9.35 13.09
N HIS A 3 6.94 -9.77 14.32
CA HIS A 3 8.25 -9.65 14.95
C HIS A 3 9.33 -10.46 14.21
N ASP A 4 8.97 -11.63 13.68
CA ASP A 4 9.89 -12.52 12.97
C ASP A 4 10.34 -11.88 11.64
N ILE A 5 9.41 -11.25 10.91
CA ILE A 5 9.72 -10.52 9.67
C ILE A 5 10.65 -9.33 9.97
N VAL A 6 10.33 -8.51 10.98
CA VAL A 6 11.18 -7.36 11.35
C VAL A 6 12.59 -7.83 11.76
N LYS A 7 12.67 -8.94 12.50
CA LYS A 7 13.95 -9.53 12.91
C LYS A 7 14.76 -10.04 11.70
N GLU A 8 14.11 -10.66 10.73
CA GLU A 8 14.76 -11.09 9.48
C GLU A 8 15.27 -9.88 8.66
N MET A 9 14.44 -8.84 8.52
CA MET A 9 14.83 -7.59 7.86
C MET A 9 16.00 -6.90 8.58
N GLN A 10 16.03 -6.95 9.91
CA GLN A 10 17.16 -6.45 10.71
C GLN A 10 18.44 -7.24 10.42
N GLN A 11 18.35 -8.58 10.40
CA GLN A 11 19.49 -9.45 10.11
C GLN A 11 20.05 -9.22 8.70
N ASN A 12 19.18 -8.87 7.75
CA ASN A 12 19.57 -8.49 6.39
C ASN A 12 20.09 -7.04 6.28
N GLY A 13 20.02 -6.25 7.35
CA GLY A 13 20.44 -4.84 7.36
C GLY A 13 19.47 -3.89 6.66
N GLU A 14 18.22 -4.29 6.46
CA GLU A 14 17.18 -3.50 5.79
C GLU A 14 16.53 -2.47 6.75
N VAL A 15 16.48 -2.79 8.05
CA VAL A 15 15.87 -1.94 9.09
C VAL A 15 16.74 -1.83 10.34
N ASP A 16 16.65 -0.69 11.05
CA ASP A 16 17.33 -0.44 12.34
C ASP A 16 16.36 -0.74 13.50
N GLU A 17 16.84 -1.41 14.54
CA GLU A 17 16.05 -1.71 15.75
C GLU A 17 15.82 -0.47 16.63
N MET A 18 16.64 0.56 16.46
CA MET A 18 16.60 1.80 17.23
C MET A 18 15.82 2.89 16.51
N SER A 19 15.11 3.72 17.28
CA SER A 19 14.37 4.84 16.70
C SER A 19 15.26 5.79 15.90
N HIS A 20 14.82 6.16 14.70
CA HIS A 20 15.51 7.16 13.88
C HIS A 20 15.47 8.58 14.46
N TYR A 21 14.58 8.85 15.43
CA TYR A 21 14.48 10.16 16.05
C TYR A 21 15.58 10.33 17.12
N PRO A 22 16.47 11.34 17.01
CA PRO A 22 17.57 11.53 17.95
C PRO A 22 17.14 11.67 19.41
N SER A 23 15.98 12.29 19.64
CA SER A 23 15.38 12.46 20.96
C SER A 23 15.01 11.13 21.62
N LEU A 24 14.60 10.13 20.84
CA LEU A 24 14.21 8.80 21.34
C LEU A 24 15.42 7.88 21.40
N ARG A 25 16.30 7.97 20.40
CA ARG A 25 17.54 7.19 20.32
C ARG A 25 18.49 7.47 21.49
N LYS A 26 18.54 8.72 21.97
CA LYS A 26 19.30 9.10 23.18
C LYS A 26 18.92 8.27 24.42
N TYR A 27 17.68 7.79 24.49
CA TYR A 27 17.17 7.01 25.61
C TYR A 27 17.03 5.52 25.26
N ASP A 28 17.73 5.06 24.23
CA ASP A 28 17.73 3.68 23.77
C ASP A 28 16.32 3.12 23.49
N LEU A 29 15.43 3.96 22.96
CA LEU A 29 14.07 3.54 22.64
C LEU A 29 14.02 2.80 21.30
N PRO A 30 13.30 1.66 21.25
CA PRO A 30 13.17 0.87 20.03
C PRO A 30 12.40 1.63 18.94
N ALA A 31 12.64 1.25 17.69
CA ALA A 31 11.87 1.73 16.56
C ALA A 31 10.43 1.20 16.62
N ASP A 32 9.50 2.01 16.13
CA ASP A 32 8.12 1.61 15.90
C ASP A 32 7.96 1.22 14.43
N PHE A 33 7.27 0.11 14.17
CA PHE A 33 7.17 -0.51 12.85
C PHE A 33 5.72 -0.66 12.45
N LYS A 34 5.45 -0.34 11.19
CA LYS A 34 4.13 -0.50 10.58
C LYS A 34 4.28 -1.06 9.18
N PHE A 35 3.47 -2.06 8.85
CA PHE A 35 3.38 -2.61 7.50
C PHE A 35 2.41 -1.77 6.66
N ILE A 36 2.91 -1.21 5.56
CA ILE A 36 2.09 -0.48 4.61
C ILE A 36 1.72 -1.41 3.45
N LEU A 37 0.45 -1.81 3.38
CA LEU A 37 -0.08 -2.65 2.32
C LEU A 37 -0.61 -1.78 1.18
N LEU A 38 0.12 -1.79 0.07
CA LEU A 38 -0.24 -1.04 -1.12
C LEU A 38 -1.35 -1.77 -1.90
N ASN A 39 -2.52 -1.14 -1.93
CA ASN A 39 -3.65 -1.56 -2.72
C ASN A 39 -3.72 -0.76 -4.02
N SER A 40 -3.08 -1.30 -5.05
CA SER A 40 -3.12 -0.68 -6.38
C SER A 40 -4.55 -0.64 -6.96
N ARG A 41 -4.91 0.51 -7.52
CA ARG A 41 -6.18 0.77 -8.20
C ARG A 41 -5.90 1.42 -9.55
N ILE A 42 -6.60 0.99 -10.59
CA ILE A 42 -6.51 1.62 -11.90
C ILE A 42 -7.03 3.05 -11.79
N SER A 43 -6.26 4.00 -12.35
CA SER A 43 -6.61 5.41 -12.35
C SER A 43 -7.94 5.64 -13.09
N VAL A 44 -8.74 6.59 -12.62
CA VAL A 44 -10.04 6.93 -13.25
C VAL A 44 -9.83 7.59 -14.62
N ASP A 45 -8.65 8.17 -14.82
CA ASP A 45 -8.28 8.98 -15.97
C ASP A 45 -7.66 8.18 -17.14
N ASP A 46 -7.51 6.87 -16.98
CA ASP A 46 -6.99 5.98 -18.02
C ASP A 46 -7.99 5.81 -19.17
N ASP A 47 -7.50 5.88 -20.42
CA ASP A 47 -8.33 5.59 -21.60
C ASP A 47 -8.55 4.08 -21.81
N ILE A 48 -9.44 3.51 -21.00
CA ILE A 48 -9.82 2.09 -21.07
C ILE A 48 -11.15 1.90 -21.79
N THR A 49 -11.18 0.89 -22.66
CA THR A 49 -12.36 0.46 -23.41
C THR A 49 -13.46 -0.08 -22.49
N THR A 50 -14.71 -0.13 -22.97
CA THR A 50 -15.85 -0.65 -22.19
C THR A 50 -15.63 -2.11 -21.73
N PHE A 51 -14.93 -2.92 -22.52
CA PHE A 51 -14.63 -4.31 -22.16
C PHE A 51 -13.59 -4.40 -21.05
N GLU A 52 -12.53 -3.59 -21.11
CA GLU A 52 -11.53 -3.49 -20.04
C GLU A 52 -12.17 -2.97 -18.75
N GLN A 53 -13.06 -1.97 -18.83
CA GLN A 53 -13.84 -1.51 -17.67
C GLN A 53 -14.66 -2.65 -17.04
N PHE A 54 -15.28 -3.51 -17.85
CA PHE A 54 -16.01 -4.67 -17.36
C PHE A 54 -15.11 -5.67 -16.63
N ILE A 55 -13.93 -5.98 -17.19
CA ILE A 55 -12.93 -6.84 -16.55
C ILE A 55 -12.48 -6.26 -15.21
N VAL A 56 -12.13 -4.98 -15.17
CA VAL A 56 -11.67 -4.28 -13.96
C VAL A 56 -12.74 -4.28 -12.88
N ARG A 57 -14.00 -4.01 -13.24
CA ARG A 57 -15.13 -4.06 -12.30
C ARG A 57 -15.32 -5.47 -11.74
N SER A 58 -15.25 -6.49 -12.59
CA SER A 58 -15.38 -7.90 -12.19
C SER A 58 -14.27 -8.29 -11.22
N TYR A 59 -13.02 -7.93 -11.52
CA TYR A 59 -11.88 -8.11 -10.61
C TYR A 59 -12.09 -7.42 -9.26
N ARG A 60 -12.60 -6.18 -9.24
CA ARG A 60 -12.86 -5.44 -8.00
C ARG A 60 -13.92 -6.10 -7.11
N ILE A 61 -14.94 -6.70 -7.72
CA ILE A 61 -15.98 -7.45 -6.99
C ILE A 61 -15.35 -8.70 -6.37
N LEU A 62 -14.61 -9.48 -7.15
CA LEU A 62 -13.91 -10.67 -6.65
C LEU A 62 -12.95 -10.34 -5.51
N LYS A 63 -12.13 -9.29 -5.67
CA LYS A 63 -11.20 -8.81 -4.64
C LYS A 63 -11.91 -8.36 -3.36
N LYS A 64 -13.14 -7.85 -3.44
CA LYS A 64 -13.93 -7.44 -2.26
C LYS A 64 -14.49 -8.63 -1.50
N VAL A 65 -14.78 -9.73 -2.19
CA VAL A 65 -15.27 -10.99 -1.57
C VAL A 65 -14.10 -11.80 -0.99
N SER A 66 -12.90 -11.64 -1.55
CA SER A 66 -11.67 -12.23 -1.03
C SER A 66 -11.30 -11.70 0.36
N ASN A 67 -10.47 -12.46 1.06
CA ASN A 67 -9.84 -12.01 2.30
C ASN A 67 -8.97 -10.77 2.08
N PRO A 68 -8.89 -9.85 3.06
CA PRO A 68 -7.94 -8.75 3.04
C PRO A 68 -6.50 -9.29 3.00
N PRO A 69 -5.59 -8.66 2.24
CA PRO A 69 -4.20 -9.12 2.15
C PRO A 69 -3.51 -9.24 3.52
N ALA A 70 -3.83 -8.35 4.46
CA ALA A 70 -3.30 -8.42 5.83
C ALA A 70 -3.59 -9.76 6.52
N GLN A 71 -4.80 -10.31 6.31
CA GLN A 71 -5.18 -11.61 6.87
C GLN A 71 -4.52 -12.77 6.14
N ASP A 72 -4.43 -12.70 4.81
CA ASP A 72 -3.76 -13.72 4.01
C ASP A 72 -2.26 -13.84 4.37
N PHE A 73 -1.62 -12.71 4.68
CA PHE A 73 -0.24 -12.66 5.16
C PHE A 73 -0.10 -12.94 6.67
N GLY A 74 -1.18 -13.22 7.41
CA GLY A 74 -1.11 -13.47 8.85
C GLY A 74 -0.55 -12.30 9.66
N LEU A 75 -0.71 -11.08 9.17
CA LEU A 75 -0.24 -9.87 9.85
C LEU A 75 -1.27 -9.42 10.90
N ASP A 76 -0.77 -8.90 12.02
CA ASP A 76 -1.62 -8.28 13.03
C ASP A 76 -2.15 -6.94 12.50
N LEU A 77 -3.48 -6.79 12.51
CA LEU A 77 -4.17 -5.59 12.04
C LEU A 77 -3.77 -4.33 12.82
N ALA A 78 -3.26 -4.47 14.06
CA ALA A 78 -2.79 -3.33 14.85
C ALA A 78 -1.57 -2.62 14.24
N ASN A 79 -0.74 -3.36 13.51
CA ASN A 79 0.52 -2.86 12.95
C ASN A 79 0.48 -2.76 11.42
N VAL A 80 -0.71 -2.74 10.83
CA VAL A 80 -0.92 -2.71 9.37
C VAL A 80 -1.75 -1.50 8.99
N GLU A 81 -1.32 -0.81 7.94
CA GLU A 81 -2.07 0.26 7.30
C GLU A 81 -2.21 -0.04 5.79
N GLN A 82 -3.37 0.30 5.23
CA GLN A 82 -3.67 0.06 3.83
C GLN A 82 -3.69 1.38 3.08
N GLU A 83 -2.84 1.51 2.07
CA GLU A 83 -2.79 2.69 1.22
C GLU A 83 -3.29 2.37 -0.19
N LEU A 84 -4.07 3.27 -0.77
CA LEU A 84 -4.55 3.13 -2.14
C LEU A 84 -3.61 3.88 -3.07
N VAL A 85 -3.01 3.16 -4.02
CA VAL A 85 -2.07 3.74 -4.98
C VAL A 85 -2.68 3.68 -6.38
N PRO A 86 -2.82 4.81 -7.09
CA PRO A 86 -3.24 4.79 -8.48
C PRO A 86 -2.14 4.17 -9.35
N ILE A 87 -2.54 3.29 -10.26
CA ILE A 87 -1.67 2.76 -11.31
C ILE A 87 -2.26 3.13 -12.66
N ASN A 88 -1.39 3.54 -13.58
CA ASN A 88 -1.74 3.84 -14.96
C ASN A 88 -1.53 2.58 -15.79
N VAL A 89 -2.57 2.13 -16.48
CA VAL A 89 -2.56 0.93 -17.31
C VAL A 89 -2.68 1.28 -18.79
N ALA A 90 -3.17 2.48 -19.10
CA ALA A 90 -3.32 2.99 -20.46
C ALA A 90 -2.67 4.38 -20.61
N ASN A 91 -2.77 4.95 -21.81
CA ASN A 91 -2.39 6.34 -22.03
C ASN A 91 -3.31 7.24 -21.19
N ILE A 92 -2.70 8.24 -20.54
CA ILE A 92 -3.42 9.24 -19.76
C ILE A 92 -4.25 10.08 -20.75
N LYS A 93 -5.54 10.25 -20.48
CA LYS A 93 -6.35 11.22 -21.25
C LYS A 93 -5.81 12.62 -21.00
N GLU A 94 -5.44 13.32 -22.07
CA GLU A 94 -5.18 14.76 -21.98
C GLU A 94 -6.50 15.49 -21.73
N PHE A 95 -6.61 16.13 -20.56
CA PHE A 95 -7.75 16.98 -20.22
C PHE A 95 -7.36 18.44 -20.42
N ASP A 96 -8.10 19.16 -21.27
CA ASP A 96 -8.01 20.62 -21.33
C ASP A 96 -8.83 21.22 -20.19
N LEU A 97 -8.17 21.58 -19.09
CA LEU A 97 -8.80 22.08 -17.88
C LEU A 97 -9.00 23.60 -17.97
N GLN A 98 -10.25 24.05 -18.06
CA GLN A 98 -10.59 25.47 -17.92
C GLN A 98 -11.02 25.76 -16.48
N ARG A 99 -10.39 26.76 -15.85
CA ARG A 99 -10.77 27.23 -14.52
C ARG A 99 -11.98 28.16 -14.64
N GLU A 100 -13.08 27.82 -13.97
CA GLU A 100 -14.17 28.76 -13.74
C GLU A 100 -13.80 29.73 -12.60
N TYR A 101 -14.06 31.02 -12.83
CA TYR A 101 -13.94 32.11 -11.85
C TYR A 101 -15.33 32.63 -11.48
#